data_AF-A0AA39LYP8-F1
#
_entry.id   AF-A0AA39LYP8-F1
#
_cell.length_a   1.000
_cell.length_b   1.000
_cell.length_c   1.000
_cell.angle_alpha   90.00
_cell.angle_beta   90.00
_cell.angle_gamma   90.00
#
_symmetry.space_group_name_H-M   'P 1'
#
loop_
_entity.id
_entity.type
_entity.pdbx_description
1 polymer ?
#
loop_
_entity_poly.entity_id
_entity_poly.type
_entity_poly.pdbx_seq_one_letter_code
_entity_poly.pdbx_strand_id
1 'polypeptide(L)'
;MSKTWMPAEDLLPSLEVGDIIEFPQVPGVETRWGIYYEMKEAGRTLEMMVQLLPAVESRSPTIKFETLEVHDICRKNNSSDSKWIPFPQSKVVGRAYELYKQLRKGDYSKELKAILCSSEDFVTWCRYGDPDERRTVKANQRGPGYMSKYMSGRELATHLKVGDLLEAGTYLTQHWAVYVGEYMSRDHVIIHMNSVTSSGNSLIPVVQNVGLEGTGKSTKAQIVWTDLLQTEGTFRVNNSSDKRWPPLPSEEIKKRAIGKVEANKNENYSGCSNNCEHFVNWCRYDHSVSFQAKEASSFWSYLKNSIAC
;
A
#
# COMPACT_ATOMS: atom_id res chain seq x y z
N MET A 1 14.43 19.38 -0.40
CA MET A 1 15.55 18.42 -0.49
C MET A 1 16.83 19.16 -0.22
N SER A 2 17.62 18.74 0.77
CA SER A 2 18.97 19.25 0.98
C SER A 2 19.81 18.83 -0.22
N LYS A 3 20.25 19.80 -1.04
CA LYS A 3 21.23 19.55 -2.11
C LYS A 3 22.67 19.58 -1.58
N THR A 4 22.83 19.71 -0.28
CA THR A 4 24.09 20.03 0.38
C THR A 4 24.67 18.76 0.98
N TRP A 5 25.93 18.49 0.64
CA TRP A 5 26.74 17.49 1.33
C TRP A 5 27.01 17.97 2.75
N MET A 6 26.80 17.09 3.74
CA MET A 6 27.01 17.40 5.15
C MET A 6 27.50 16.15 5.90
N PRO A 7 28.14 16.31 7.06
CA PRO A 7 28.40 15.20 7.98
C PRO A 7 27.12 14.45 8.32
N ALA A 8 27.21 13.13 8.52
CA ALA A 8 26.06 12.32 8.86
C ALA A 8 25.41 12.78 10.17
N GLU A 9 26.17 13.24 11.17
CA GLU A 9 25.63 13.79 12.42
C GLU A 9 24.64 14.95 12.21
N ASP A 10 24.88 15.80 11.21
CA ASP A 10 23.99 16.90 10.86
C ASP A 10 22.78 16.43 10.04
N LEU A 11 22.95 15.32 9.30
CA LEU A 11 21.90 14.74 8.45
C LEU A 11 20.90 13.90 9.26
N LEU A 12 21.38 13.15 10.25
CA LEU A 12 20.64 12.16 11.05
C LEU A 12 19.27 12.67 11.55
N PRO A 13 19.12 13.88 12.11
CA PRO A 13 17.83 14.37 12.59
C PRO A 13 16.74 14.51 11.50
N SER A 14 17.11 14.46 10.22
CA SER A 14 16.20 14.60 9.08
C SER A 14 15.96 13.29 8.32
N LEU A 15 16.63 12.21 8.72
CA LEU A 15 16.51 10.90 8.10
C LEU A 15 15.32 10.13 8.66
N GLU A 16 14.67 9.40 7.78
CA GLU A 16 13.65 8.42 8.12
C GLU A 16 14.06 7.05 7.58
N VAL A 17 13.71 5.98 8.28
CA VAL A 17 14.01 4.61 7.85
C VAL A 17 13.59 4.38 6.40
N GLY A 18 14.48 3.84 5.57
CA GLY A 18 14.25 3.63 4.14
C GLY A 18 14.67 4.80 3.25
N ASP A 19 15.13 5.92 3.80
CA ASP A 19 15.75 7.00 3.04
C ASP A 19 17.02 6.54 2.33
N ILE A 20 17.20 7.03 1.10
CA ILE A 20 18.42 6.80 0.34
C ILE A 20 19.47 7.82 0.79
N ILE A 21 20.64 7.31 1.18
CA ILE A 21 21.84 8.07 1.46
C ILE A 21 22.77 7.94 0.26
N GLU A 22 23.22 9.07 -0.26
CA GLU A 22 24.24 9.15 -1.29
C GLU A 22 25.52 9.70 -0.68
N PHE A 23 26.67 9.19 -1.13
CA PHE A 23 28.00 9.64 -0.73
C PHE A 23 28.71 10.32 -1.91
N PRO A 24 29.63 11.26 -1.65
CA PRO A 24 30.39 11.94 -2.69
C PRO A 24 31.10 10.95 -3.61
N GLN A 25 31.07 11.24 -4.90
CA GLN A 25 31.84 10.48 -5.88
C GLN A 25 33.33 10.74 -5.66
N VAL A 26 34.11 9.67 -5.48
CA VAL A 26 35.57 9.73 -5.39
C VAL A 26 36.15 9.25 -6.72
N PRO A 27 37.09 9.98 -7.34
CA PRO A 27 37.70 9.55 -8.60
C PRO A 27 38.27 8.13 -8.51
N GLY A 28 37.86 7.25 -9.42
CA GLY A 28 38.30 5.85 -9.45
C GLY A 28 37.55 4.90 -8.49
N VAL A 29 36.58 5.39 -7.74
CA VAL A 29 35.70 4.59 -6.88
C VAL A 29 34.25 4.77 -7.35
N GLU A 30 33.50 3.67 -7.44
CA GLU A 30 32.07 3.78 -7.73
C GLU A 30 31.36 4.60 -6.64
N THR A 31 30.42 5.45 -7.05
CA THR A 31 29.61 6.22 -6.12
C THR A 31 28.91 5.26 -5.16
N ARG A 32 29.08 5.52 -3.86
CA ARG A 32 28.52 4.70 -2.79
C ARG A 32 27.10 5.19 -2.48
N TRP A 33 26.16 4.26 -2.40
CA TRP A 33 24.78 4.51 -2.03
C TRP A 33 24.34 3.53 -0.94
N GLY A 34 23.55 4.01 0.01
CA GLY A 34 23.00 3.21 1.10
C GLY A 34 21.55 3.53 1.41
N ILE A 35 20.90 2.67 2.18
CA ILE A 35 19.58 2.90 2.75
C ILE A 35 19.72 3.01 4.25
N TYR A 36 19.24 4.12 4.80
CA TYR A 36 19.23 4.35 6.23
C TYR A 36 18.23 3.44 6.94
N TYR A 37 18.62 2.90 8.10
CA TYR A 37 17.70 2.25 9.03
C TYR A 37 18.20 2.35 10.47
N GLU A 38 17.28 2.18 11.42
CA GLU A 38 17.60 2.16 12.85
C GLU A 38 17.64 0.72 13.37
N MET A 39 18.65 0.38 14.17
CA MET A 39 18.70 -0.89 14.90
C MET A 39 18.62 -0.64 16.40
N LYS A 40 17.70 -1.32 17.09
CA LYS A 40 17.59 -1.26 18.55
C LYS A 40 18.40 -2.40 19.18
N GLU A 41 19.43 -2.07 19.93
CA GLU A 41 20.28 -3.04 20.64
C GLU A 41 20.51 -2.58 22.08
N ALA A 42 20.20 -3.46 23.04
CA ALA A 42 20.39 -3.21 24.49
C ALA A 42 19.84 -1.86 24.99
N GLY A 43 18.70 -1.40 24.45
CA GLY A 43 18.07 -0.13 24.82
C GLY A 43 18.68 1.11 24.15
N ARG A 44 19.63 0.95 23.23
CA ARG A 44 20.19 2.01 22.39
C ARG A 44 19.67 1.89 20.96
N THR A 45 19.49 3.02 20.29
CA THR A 45 19.29 3.07 18.85
C THR A 45 20.64 3.26 18.18
N LEU A 46 20.94 2.41 17.20
CA LEU A 46 22.11 2.48 16.36
C LEU A 46 21.69 2.96 14.97
N GLU A 47 22.44 3.93 14.47
CA GLU A 47 22.23 4.54 13.16
C GLU A 47 22.94 3.72 12.10
N MET A 48 22.17 3.02 11.28
CA MET A 48 22.69 2.01 10.40
C MET A 48 22.42 2.37 8.95
N MET A 49 23.18 1.75 8.06
CA MET A 49 22.88 1.73 6.66
C MET A 49 23.10 0.35 6.06
N VAL A 50 22.32 0.06 5.01
CA VAL A 50 22.54 -1.10 4.17
C VAL A 50 22.95 -0.66 2.78
N GLN A 51 24.03 -1.25 2.26
CA GLN A 51 24.56 -0.93 0.94
C GLN A 51 25.00 -2.18 0.19
N LEU A 52 25.04 -2.07 -1.14
CA LEU A 52 25.66 -3.06 -2.00
C LEU A 52 27.12 -2.69 -2.25
N LEU A 53 28.01 -3.63 -1.97
CA LEU A 53 29.37 -3.63 -2.51
C LEU A 53 29.36 -4.42 -3.82
N PRO A 54 29.60 -3.77 -4.97
CA PRO A 54 29.60 -4.43 -6.26
C PRO A 54 30.76 -5.41 -6.39
N ALA A 55 30.68 -6.28 -7.39
CA ALA A 55 31.71 -7.27 -7.66
C ALA A 55 33.01 -6.58 -8.11
N VAL A 56 34.12 -6.92 -7.45
CA VAL A 56 35.47 -6.47 -7.86
C VAL A 56 36.38 -7.68 -7.91
N GLU A 57 37.15 -7.80 -9.00
CA GLU A 57 38.30 -8.71 -9.17
C GLU A 57 38.21 -10.01 -8.35
N SER A 58 37.41 -10.97 -8.85
CA SER A 58 37.14 -12.31 -8.27
C SER A 58 36.22 -12.42 -7.05
N ARG A 59 35.61 -11.33 -6.58
CA ARG A 59 34.61 -11.35 -5.50
C ARG A 59 33.19 -11.11 -6.02
N SER A 60 32.25 -11.96 -5.59
CA SER A 60 30.82 -11.77 -5.83
C SER A 60 30.31 -10.49 -5.14
N PRO A 61 29.25 -9.85 -5.67
CA PRO A 61 28.67 -8.69 -5.02
C PRO A 61 28.11 -9.08 -3.64
N THR A 62 28.24 -8.18 -2.66
CA THR A 62 27.83 -8.45 -1.28
C THR A 62 27.03 -7.29 -0.71
N ILE A 63 26.00 -7.61 0.07
CA ILE A 63 25.24 -6.61 0.82
C ILE A 63 25.84 -6.50 2.22
N LYS A 64 26.13 -5.28 2.65
CA LYS A 64 26.64 -4.97 3.99
C LYS A 64 25.64 -4.15 4.78
N PHE A 65 25.51 -4.50 6.04
CA PHE A 65 24.81 -3.76 7.08
C PHE A 65 25.87 -3.21 8.02
N GLU A 66 25.96 -1.90 8.16
CA GLU A 66 27.01 -1.25 8.92
C GLU A 66 26.56 0.09 9.50
N THR A 67 27.32 0.61 10.45
CA THR A 67 27.07 1.91 11.08
C THR A 67 27.26 3.04 10.06
N LEU A 68 26.33 3.99 10.09
CA LEU A 68 26.54 5.27 9.42
C LEU A 68 27.45 6.12 10.32
N GLU A 69 28.71 6.26 9.91
CA GLU A 69 29.69 6.99 10.71
C GLU A 69 29.35 8.48 10.75
N VAL A 70 29.38 9.08 11.94
CA VAL A 70 28.95 10.48 12.16
C VAL A 70 29.68 11.51 11.30
N HIS A 71 30.92 11.21 10.91
CA HIS A 71 31.75 12.09 10.09
C HIS A 71 31.70 11.77 8.59
N ASP A 72 30.91 10.77 8.17
CA ASP A 72 30.73 10.48 6.76
C ASP A 72 30.03 11.66 6.07
N ILE A 73 30.68 12.23 5.06
CA ILE A 73 30.06 13.25 4.22
C ILE A 73 29.05 12.56 3.32
N CYS A 74 27.78 12.93 3.44
CA CYS A 74 26.68 12.30 2.72
C CYS A 74 25.52 13.28 2.49
N ARG A 75 24.48 12.82 1.77
CA ARG A 75 23.22 13.53 1.63
C ARG A 75 22.05 12.58 1.49
N LYS A 76 20.86 13.00 1.92
CA LYS A 76 19.58 12.33 1.60
C LYS A 76 19.21 12.55 0.13
N ASN A 77 19.09 11.48 -0.65
CA ASN A 77 18.71 11.53 -2.07
C ASN A 77 17.48 10.68 -2.40
N ASN A 78 16.30 11.20 -2.04
CA ASN A 78 15.02 10.66 -2.49
C ASN A 78 14.48 11.40 -3.73
N SER A 79 15.35 11.89 -4.63
CA SER A 79 14.91 12.68 -5.79
C SER A 79 13.90 11.94 -6.67
N SER A 80 14.01 10.61 -6.71
CA SER A 80 13.10 9.72 -7.44
C SER A 80 11.72 9.57 -6.82
N ASP A 81 11.45 10.06 -5.60
CA ASP A 81 10.09 10.11 -5.02
C ASP A 81 9.13 10.96 -5.88
N SER A 82 9.67 11.93 -6.63
CA SER A 82 8.90 12.73 -7.60
C SER A 82 8.52 11.93 -8.86
N LYS A 83 9.23 10.83 -9.14
CA LYS A 83 9.08 10.01 -10.34
C LYS A 83 8.32 8.72 -10.04
N TRP A 84 8.57 8.10 -8.90
CA TRP A 84 8.09 6.80 -8.46
C TRP A 84 7.69 6.84 -6.99
N ILE A 85 6.74 5.99 -6.61
CA ILE A 85 6.24 5.96 -5.24
C ILE A 85 7.12 5.00 -4.43
N PRO A 86 7.71 5.46 -3.32
CA PRO A 86 8.52 4.59 -2.47
C PRO A 86 7.63 3.56 -1.77
N PHE A 87 8.16 2.37 -1.53
CA PHE A 87 7.53 1.40 -0.64
C PHE A 87 7.45 1.94 0.79
N PRO A 88 6.53 1.43 1.63
CA PRO A 88 6.53 1.72 3.06
C PRO A 88 7.91 1.44 3.68
N GLN A 89 8.32 2.28 4.64
CA GLN A 89 9.64 2.23 5.29
C GLN A 89 10.01 0.81 5.76
N SER A 90 9.05 0.09 6.36
CA SER A 90 9.20 -1.30 6.83
C SER A 90 9.53 -2.30 5.73
N LYS A 91 9.10 -2.04 4.49
CA LYS A 91 9.32 -2.91 3.32
C LYS A 91 10.67 -2.64 2.66
N VAL A 92 11.15 -1.39 2.67
CA VAL A 92 12.42 -1.02 2.00
C VAL A 92 13.60 -1.80 2.57
N VAL A 93 13.77 -1.77 3.90
CA VAL A 93 14.86 -2.50 4.59
C VAL A 93 14.65 -4.01 4.51
N GLY A 94 13.39 -4.47 4.60
CA GLY A 94 13.04 -5.88 4.43
C GLY A 94 13.48 -6.44 3.07
N ARG A 95 13.31 -5.66 1.98
CA ARG A 95 13.79 -6.06 0.64
C ARG A 95 15.30 -6.23 0.59
N ALA A 96 16.05 -5.31 1.20
CA ALA A 96 17.51 -5.43 1.29
C ALA A 96 17.94 -6.70 2.05
N TYR A 97 17.25 -7.01 3.15
CA TYR A 97 17.51 -8.20 3.95
C TYR A 97 17.16 -9.51 3.24
N GLU A 98 16.05 -9.56 2.52
CA GLU A 98 15.69 -10.72 1.70
C GLU A 98 16.71 -10.98 0.59
N LEU A 99 17.16 -9.92 -0.10
CA LEU A 99 18.19 -10.05 -1.12
C LEU A 99 19.51 -10.52 -0.50
N TYR A 100 19.92 -9.98 0.64
CA TYR A 100 21.09 -10.45 1.39
C TYR A 100 21.04 -11.95 1.69
N LYS A 101 19.89 -12.46 2.14
CA LYS A 101 19.70 -13.91 2.39
C LYS A 101 19.82 -14.75 1.11
N GLN A 102 19.36 -14.24 -0.03
CA GLN A 102 19.48 -14.92 -1.32
C GLN A 102 20.95 -15.01 -1.77
N LEU A 103 21.68 -13.89 -1.71
CA LEU A 103 23.11 -13.86 -2.08
C LEU A 103 23.95 -14.80 -1.20
N ARG A 104 23.64 -14.88 0.10
CA ARG A 104 24.28 -15.83 1.05
C ARG A 104 24.07 -17.30 0.68
N LYS A 105 22.98 -17.62 -0.03
CA LYS A 105 22.68 -18.97 -0.54
C LYS A 105 23.32 -19.24 -1.92
N GLY A 106 24.03 -18.26 -2.49
CA GLY A 106 24.67 -18.38 -3.79
C GLY A 106 23.74 -18.13 -4.98
N ASP A 107 22.57 -17.53 -4.76
CA ASP A 107 21.66 -17.18 -5.85
C ASP A 107 22.10 -15.88 -6.53
N TYR A 108 22.53 -15.99 -7.78
CA TYR A 108 22.91 -14.88 -8.66
C TYR A 108 22.18 -15.01 -10.00
N SER A 109 20.86 -15.22 -9.94
CA SER A 109 20.01 -15.34 -11.12
C SER A 109 20.16 -14.16 -12.09
N LYS A 110 19.75 -14.33 -13.35
CA LYS A 110 19.86 -13.28 -14.37
C LYS A 110 19.06 -12.03 -13.98
N GLU A 111 17.94 -12.23 -13.32
CA GLU A 111 17.05 -11.18 -12.83
C GLU A 111 17.74 -10.34 -11.74
N LEU A 112 18.50 -10.98 -10.84
CA LEU A 112 19.25 -10.29 -9.80
C LEU A 112 20.44 -9.49 -10.34
N LYS A 113 21.03 -9.88 -11.47
CA LYS A 113 22.19 -9.17 -12.04
C LYS A 113 21.90 -7.71 -12.37
N ALA A 114 20.67 -7.37 -12.75
CA ALA A 114 20.28 -5.98 -13.00
C ALA A 114 20.26 -5.15 -11.70
N ILE A 115 19.83 -5.75 -10.59
CA ILE A 115 19.79 -5.11 -9.27
C ILE A 115 21.20 -4.97 -8.68
N LEU A 116 22.06 -5.95 -8.92
CA LEU A 116 23.41 -6.04 -8.39
C LEU A 116 24.46 -5.30 -9.25
N CYS A 117 24.01 -4.54 -10.26
CA CYS A 117 24.86 -3.85 -11.22
C CYS A 117 25.61 -2.68 -10.57
N SER A 118 24.94 -1.93 -9.69
CA SER A 118 25.53 -0.81 -8.96
C SER A 118 24.86 -0.63 -7.60
N SER A 119 25.51 0.08 -6.69
CA SER A 119 24.90 0.42 -5.40
C SER A 119 23.67 1.32 -5.56
N GLU A 120 23.64 2.18 -6.59
CA GLU A 120 22.48 3.01 -6.95
C GLU A 120 21.28 2.15 -7.38
N ASP A 121 21.50 1.17 -8.27
CA ASP A 121 20.44 0.27 -8.75
C ASP A 121 19.84 -0.52 -7.58
N PHE A 122 20.68 -0.99 -6.67
CA PHE A 122 20.27 -1.69 -5.46
C PHE A 122 19.37 -0.82 -4.57
N VAL A 123 19.82 0.37 -4.17
CA VAL A 123 19.01 1.23 -3.27
C VAL A 123 17.71 1.67 -3.95
N THR A 124 17.76 1.90 -5.26
CA THR A 124 16.59 2.25 -6.06
C THR A 124 15.60 1.09 -6.14
N TRP A 125 16.08 -0.15 -6.31
CA TRP A 125 15.23 -1.35 -6.29
C TRP A 125 14.62 -1.62 -4.92
N CYS A 126 15.37 -1.40 -3.84
CA CYS A 126 14.85 -1.53 -2.48
C CYS A 126 13.76 -0.50 -2.19
N ARG A 127 13.95 0.76 -2.60
CA ARG A 127 12.98 1.82 -2.32
C ARG A 127 11.76 1.79 -3.25
N TYR A 128 11.94 1.49 -4.53
CA TYR A 128 10.89 1.68 -5.55
C TYR A 128 10.48 0.41 -6.31
N GLY A 129 11.19 -0.70 -6.14
CA GLY A 129 10.87 -1.98 -6.80
C GLY A 129 11.58 -2.19 -8.12
N ASP A 130 11.17 -3.22 -8.86
CA ASP A 130 11.72 -3.53 -10.18
C ASP A 130 11.38 -2.42 -11.21
N PRO A 131 12.25 -2.10 -12.19
CA PRO A 131 11.90 -1.15 -13.27
C PRO A 131 10.53 -1.39 -13.93
N ASP A 132 10.12 -2.65 -14.12
CA ASP A 132 8.82 -3.00 -14.71
C ASP A 132 7.66 -2.84 -13.69
N GLU A 133 7.91 -3.15 -12.41
CA GLU A 133 7.01 -2.81 -11.30
C GLU A 133 6.82 -1.27 -11.20
N ARG A 134 7.89 -0.47 -11.35
CA ARG A 134 7.82 1.01 -11.27
C ARG A 134 6.94 1.60 -12.36
N ARG A 135 7.00 1.05 -13.58
CA ARG A 135 6.16 1.49 -14.72
C ARG A 135 4.69 1.11 -14.52
N THR A 136 4.43 -0.12 -14.06
CA THR A 136 3.07 -0.60 -13.82
C THR A 136 2.40 0.12 -12.64
N VAL A 137 3.14 0.40 -11.55
CA VAL A 137 2.63 1.17 -10.39
C VAL A 137 2.22 2.59 -10.78
N LYS A 138 3.02 3.30 -11.58
CA LYS A 138 2.68 4.65 -12.04
C LYS A 138 1.52 4.65 -13.04
N ALA A 139 1.45 3.66 -13.92
CA ALA A 139 0.35 3.52 -14.89
C ALA A 139 -0.98 3.20 -14.19
N ASN A 140 -0.95 2.38 -13.13
CA ASN A 140 -2.14 1.86 -12.45
C ASN A 140 -2.60 2.70 -11.26
N GLN A 141 -1.87 3.74 -10.86
CA GLN A 141 -2.34 4.64 -9.80
C GLN A 141 -2.97 5.92 -10.36
N ARG A 142 -3.95 6.43 -9.61
CA ARG A 142 -4.61 7.70 -9.88
C ARG A 142 -3.92 8.82 -9.10
N GLY A 143 -4.12 10.07 -9.52
CA GLY A 143 -3.66 11.22 -8.75
C GLY A 143 -4.26 11.24 -7.34
N PRO A 144 -3.58 11.87 -6.37
CA PRO A 144 -3.99 11.84 -4.97
C PRO A 144 -5.42 12.37 -4.79
N GLY A 145 -6.27 11.55 -4.21
CA GLY A 145 -7.63 11.90 -3.83
C GLY A 145 -8.64 11.83 -4.98
N TYR A 146 -8.35 11.07 -6.02
CA TYR A 146 -9.24 10.92 -7.17
C TYR A 146 -10.61 10.39 -6.76
N MET A 147 -11.65 11.06 -7.24
CA MET A 147 -13.03 10.61 -7.15
C MET A 147 -13.71 10.76 -8.51
N SER A 148 -14.45 9.75 -8.96
CA SER A 148 -15.27 9.84 -10.16
C SER A 148 -16.70 10.27 -9.84
N LYS A 149 -17.48 10.58 -10.88
CA LYS A 149 -18.94 10.58 -10.79
C LYS A 149 -19.44 9.14 -10.57
N TYR A 150 -20.67 9.01 -10.06
CA TYR A 150 -21.38 7.74 -10.04
C TYR A 150 -21.76 7.32 -11.45
N MET A 151 -21.55 6.06 -11.80
CA MET A 151 -21.82 5.46 -13.11
C MET A 151 -22.24 3.99 -12.93
N SER A 152 -22.81 3.37 -13.95
CA SER A 152 -23.02 1.92 -13.93
C SER A 152 -21.69 1.15 -13.89
N GLY A 153 -21.71 -0.10 -13.43
CA GLY A 153 -20.50 -0.95 -13.40
C GLY A 153 -19.85 -1.09 -14.78
N ARG A 154 -20.66 -1.17 -15.85
CA ARG A 154 -20.19 -1.26 -17.24
C ARG A 154 -19.49 0.01 -17.73
N GLU A 155 -20.07 1.18 -17.46
CA GLU A 155 -19.44 2.46 -17.82
C GLU A 155 -18.15 2.66 -17.03
N LEU A 156 -18.19 2.39 -15.72
CA LEU A 156 -17.06 2.61 -14.85
C LEU A 156 -15.86 1.72 -15.23
N ALA A 157 -16.10 0.46 -15.59
CA ALA A 157 -15.11 -0.53 -15.98
C ALA A 157 -14.13 -0.02 -17.05
N THR A 158 -14.58 0.83 -17.97
CA THR A 158 -13.75 1.38 -19.06
C THR A 158 -12.66 2.34 -18.58
N HIS A 159 -12.71 2.76 -17.32
CA HIS A 159 -11.79 3.73 -16.75
C HIS A 159 -11.06 3.23 -15.51
N LEU A 160 -11.40 2.04 -14.98
CA LEU A 160 -10.86 1.53 -13.73
C LEU A 160 -9.39 1.15 -13.81
N LYS A 161 -8.68 1.37 -12.70
CA LYS A 161 -7.31 0.90 -12.51
C LYS A 161 -7.25 -0.06 -11.33
N VAL A 162 -6.43 -1.10 -11.44
CA VAL A 162 -6.24 -2.09 -10.36
C VAL A 162 -5.90 -1.38 -9.05
N GLY A 163 -6.62 -1.73 -7.99
CA GLY A 163 -6.50 -1.15 -6.66
C GLY A 163 -7.43 0.04 -6.39
N ASP A 164 -8.20 0.52 -7.37
CA ASP A 164 -9.24 1.54 -7.14
C ASP A 164 -10.26 1.05 -6.10
N LEU A 165 -10.62 1.93 -5.16
CA LEU A 165 -11.72 1.70 -4.24
C LEU A 165 -13.02 2.13 -4.89
N LEU A 166 -14.00 1.24 -4.89
CA LEU A 166 -15.34 1.52 -5.38
C LEU A 166 -16.28 1.76 -4.21
N GLU A 167 -17.00 2.86 -4.26
CA GLU A 167 -18.10 3.17 -3.36
C GLU A 167 -19.43 2.99 -4.10
N ALA A 168 -20.33 2.22 -3.49
CA ALA A 168 -21.70 1.99 -3.92
C ALA A 168 -22.69 2.45 -2.85
N GLY A 169 -23.91 2.79 -3.25
CA GLY A 169 -25.00 3.13 -2.31
C GLY A 169 -25.08 4.61 -1.92
N THR A 170 -25.98 4.91 -0.97
CA THR A 170 -26.27 6.27 -0.48
C THR A 170 -25.53 6.57 0.82
N TYR A 171 -25.55 7.82 1.31
CA TYR A 171 -24.90 8.26 2.55
C TYR A 171 -25.19 7.35 3.78
N LEU A 172 -26.36 6.71 3.82
CA LEU A 172 -26.78 5.85 4.94
C LEU A 172 -26.44 4.36 4.75
N THR A 173 -26.06 3.95 3.54
CA THR A 173 -25.79 2.56 3.15
C THR A 173 -24.60 2.49 2.18
N GLN A 174 -23.48 3.11 2.57
CA GLN A 174 -22.26 3.06 1.79
C GLN A 174 -21.65 1.67 1.83
N HIS A 175 -21.46 1.08 0.65
CA HIS A 175 -20.78 -0.19 0.47
C HIS A 175 -19.47 0.00 -0.29
N TRP A 176 -18.46 -0.77 0.07
CA TRP A 176 -17.10 -0.60 -0.44
C TRP A 176 -16.55 -1.87 -1.07
N ALA A 177 -15.83 -1.70 -2.18
CA ALA A 177 -15.12 -2.78 -2.87
C ALA A 177 -13.73 -2.33 -3.35
N VAL A 178 -12.85 -3.29 -3.61
CA VAL A 178 -11.55 -3.08 -4.27
C VAL A 178 -11.62 -3.66 -5.67
N TYR A 179 -11.28 -2.89 -6.70
CA TYR A 179 -11.15 -3.39 -8.06
C TYR A 179 -9.82 -4.12 -8.26
N VAL A 180 -9.87 -5.36 -8.77
CA VAL A 180 -8.68 -6.21 -8.96
C VAL A 180 -8.37 -6.51 -10.43
N GLY A 181 -9.20 -6.02 -11.35
CA GLY A 181 -9.08 -6.32 -12.78
C GLY A 181 -9.33 -7.80 -13.04
N GLU A 182 -8.43 -8.45 -13.78
CA GLU A 182 -8.58 -9.85 -14.14
C GLU A 182 -8.41 -10.79 -12.93
N TYR A 183 -9.38 -11.67 -12.70
CA TYR A 183 -9.33 -12.74 -11.71
C TYR A 183 -10.30 -13.88 -12.08
N MET A 184 -9.91 -15.14 -11.90
CA MET A 184 -10.74 -16.33 -12.18
C MET A 184 -11.39 -16.31 -13.60
N SER A 185 -10.60 -15.95 -14.62
CA SER A 185 -11.03 -15.84 -16.03
C SER A 185 -12.13 -14.81 -16.29
N ARG A 186 -12.18 -13.74 -15.49
CA ARG A 186 -13.07 -12.57 -15.69
C ARG A 186 -12.25 -11.29 -15.66
N ASP A 187 -12.58 -10.34 -16.53
CA ASP A 187 -11.77 -9.13 -16.77
C ASP A 187 -12.00 -7.99 -15.76
N HIS A 188 -13.22 -7.90 -15.20
CA HIS A 188 -13.62 -6.80 -14.34
C HIS A 188 -14.14 -7.33 -13.00
N VAL A 189 -13.21 -7.82 -12.18
CA VAL A 189 -13.54 -8.35 -10.86
C VAL A 189 -13.33 -7.30 -9.77
N ILE A 190 -14.26 -7.30 -8.82
CA ILE A 190 -14.15 -6.54 -7.58
C ILE A 190 -14.23 -7.49 -6.38
N ILE A 191 -13.55 -7.12 -5.30
CA ILE A 191 -13.58 -7.86 -4.04
C ILE A 191 -14.19 -6.97 -2.98
N HIS A 192 -15.19 -7.48 -2.27
CA HIS A 192 -15.92 -6.73 -1.25
C HIS A 192 -16.40 -7.65 -0.12
N MET A 193 -16.85 -7.04 0.96
CA MET A 193 -17.52 -7.76 2.03
C MET A 193 -19.01 -7.93 1.69
N ASN A 194 -19.57 -9.13 1.77
CA ASN A 194 -20.99 -9.39 1.56
C ASN A 194 -21.64 -9.91 2.85
N SER A 195 -22.85 -9.46 3.16
CA SER A 195 -23.65 -10.02 4.26
C SER A 195 -24.33 -11.30 3.79
N VAL A 196 -24.15 -12.39 4.53
CA VAL A 196 -24.57 -13.75 4.17
C VAL A 196 -26.11 -13.90 4.10
N THR A 197 -26.88 -12.91 4.52
CA THR A 197 -28.36 -12.92 4.42
C THR A 197 -28.90 -12.49 3.06
N SER A 198 -28.07 -12.01 2.14
CA SER A 198 -28.50 -11.55 0.81
C SER A 198 -28.16 -12.58 -0.26
N SER A 199 -29.09 -13.48 -0.55
CA SER A 199 -29.02 -14.40 -1.68
C SER A 199 -29.34 -13.68 -2.99
N GLY A 200 -28.40 -12.84 -3.46
CA GLY A 200 -28.50 -12.16 -4.76
C GLY A 200 -27.22 -11.38 -5.11
N ASN A 201 -26.89 -11.28 -6.39
CA ASN A 201 -25.73 -10.56 -6.95
C ASN A 201 -25.84 -9.02 -6.83
N SER A 202 -26.47 -8.50 -5.78
CA SER A 202 -26.67 -7.06 -5.58
C SER A 202 -25.63 -6.50 -4.63
N LEU A 203 -24.88 -5.48 -5.07
CA LEU A 203 -23.99 -4.67 -4.22
C LEU A 203 -24.71 -3.52 -3.52
N ILE A 204 -26.03 -3.47 -3.64
CA ILE A 204 -26.86 -2.54 -2.88
C ILE A 204 -27.11 -3.18 -1.51
N PRO A 205 -26.74 -2.53 -0.39
CA PRO A 205 -27.11 -3.03 0.92
C PRO A 205 -28.63 -3.12 0.97
N VAL A 206 -29.15 -4.34 1.12
CA VAL A 206 -30.54 -4.52 1.53
C VAL A 206 -30.67 -3.80 2.85
N VAL A 207 -31.49 -2.75 2.87
CA VAL A 207 -31.87 -2.04 4.09
C VAL A 207 -32.61 -3.06 4.96
N GLN A 208 -31.89 -3.80 5.80
CA GLN A 208 -32.53 -4.37 6.96
C GLN A 208 -32.80 -3.18 7.87
N ASN A 209 -34.07 -2.82 7.95
CA ASN A 209 -34.61 -1.93 8.96
C ASN A 209 -33.84 -2.18 10.25
N VAL A 210 -33.01 -1.22 10.67
CA VAL A 210 -32.59 -1.13 12.06
C VAL A 210 -33.83 -0.66 12.81
N GLY A 211 -34.79 -1.57 12.92
CA GLY A 211 -35.93 -1.44 13.78
C GLY A 211 -35.37 -1.30 15.19
N LEU A 212 -35.79 -0.22 15.84
CA LEU A 212 -35.80 -0.06 17.28
C LEU A 212 -36.40 -1.31 17.91
N GLU A 213 -35.60 -2.35 18.19
CA GLU A 213 -35.91 -3.44 19.14
C GLU A 213 -34.76 -4.47 19.18
N GLY A 214 -33.86 -4.28 20.15
CA GLY A 214 -33.51 -5.31 21.15
C GLY A 214 -33.23 -6.77 20.77
N THR A 215 -32.84 -7.13 19.55
CA THR A 215 -32.45 -8.52 19.25
C THR A 215 -31.14 -8.61 18.45
N GLY A 216 -30.05 -8.91 19.16
CA GLY A 216 -28.72 -9.12 18.59
C GLY A 216 -28.62 -10.39 17.74
N LYS A 217 -28.98 -10.31 16.45
CA LYS A 217 -28.56 -11.29 15.45
C LYS A 217 -27.33 -10.74 14.72
N SER A 218 -26.16 -11.28 15.06
CA SER A 218 -24.91 -11.01 14.34
C SER A 218 -25.05 -11.48 12.90
N THR A 219 -25.23 -10.54 11.96
CA THR A 219 -25.17 -10.79 10.52
C THR A 219 -23.78 -11.30 10.21
N LYS A 220 -23.65 -12.51 9.70
CA LYS A 220 -22.36 -13.04 9.24
C LYS A 220 -21.99 -12.33 7.93
N ALA A 221 -20.76 -11.87 7.81
CA ALA A 221 -20.22 -11.29 6.59
C ALA A 221 -18.99 -12.06 6.11
N GLN A 222 -18.82 -12.12 4.78
CA GLN A 222 -17.74 -12.82 4.10
C GLN A 222 -17.11 -11.92 3.04
N ILE A 223 -15.82 -12.10 2.77
CA ILE A 223 -15.15 -11.39 1.68
C ILE A 223 -15.28 -12.24 0.42
N VAL A 224 -15.93 -11.69 -0.60
CA VAL A 224 -16.25 -12.37 -1.84
C VAL A 224 -15.73 -11.57 -3.03
N TRP A 225 -15.59 -12.25 -4.16
CA TRP A 225 -15.35 -11.60 -5.45
C TRP A 225 -16.65 -11.57 -6.25
N THR A 226 -16.83 -10.56 -7.09
CA THR A 226 -18.00 -10.40 -7.96
C THR A 226 -17.59 -9.81 -9.30
N ASP A 227 -18.30 -10.20 -10.35
CA ASP A 227 -18.17 -9.61 -11.68
C ASP A 227 -18.90 -8.25 -11.72
N LEU A 228 -18.12 -7.17 -11.83
CA LEU A 228 -18.64 -5.81 -11.82
C LEU A 228 -19.62 -5.57 -12.99
N LEU A 229 -19.40 -6.21 -14.14
CA LEU A 229 -20.26 -6.02 -15.32
C LEU A 229 -21.65 -6.64 -15.14
N GLN A 230 -21.79 -7.60 -14.23
CA GLN A 230 -23.04 -8.26 -13.89
C GLN A 230 -23.70 -7.68 -12.64
N THR A 231 -23.11 -6.61 -12.08
CA THR A 231 -23.63 -6.01 -10.86
C THR A 231 -24.55 -4.83 -11.19
N GLU A 232 -25.75 -4.85 -10.61
CA GLU A 232 -26.69 -3.74 -10.66
C GLU A 232 -26.34 -2.63 -9.65
N GLY A 233 -26.61 -1.38 -10.04
CA GLY A 233 -26.38 -0.20 -9.22
C GLY A 233 -25.38 0.77 -9.83
N THR A 234 -25.15 1.86 -9.10
CA THR A 234 -24.18 2.90 -9.49
C THR A 234 -23.01 2.94 -8.53
N PHE A 235 -21.82 3.06 -9.10
CA PHE A 235 -20.54 3.03 -8.41
C PHE A 235 -19.75 4.28 -8.73
N ARG A 236 -18.88 4.71 -7.82
CA ARG A 236 -17.81 5.67 -8.13
C ARG A 236 -16.48 5.13 -7.65
N VAL A 237 -15.40 5.52 -8.32
CA VAL A 237 -14.08 5.44 -7.71
C VAL A 237 -14.02 6.48 -6.60
N ASN A 238 -13.61 6.08 -5.40
CA ASN A 238 -13.37 6.99 -4.28
C ASN A 238 -12.05 6.63 -3.59
N ASN A 239 -10.95 7.19 -4.10
CA ASN A 239 -9.63 7.13 -3.49
C ASN A 239 -9.33 8.42 -2.69
N SER A 240 -10.34 9.08 -2.13
CA SER A 240 -10.18 10.37 -1.42
C SER A 240 -9.14 10.31 -0.28
N SER A 241 -9.03 9.17 0.38
CA SER A 241 -8.06 8.91 1.46
C SER A 241 -6.59 8.91 1.01
N ASP A 242 -6.30 8.85 -0.30
CA ASP A 242 -4.93 9.02 -0.84
C ASP A 242 -4.31 10.38 -0.43
N LYS A 243 -5.15 11.39 -0.12
CA LYS A 243 -4.69 12.70 0.39
C LYS A 243 -4.10 12.61 1.80
N ARG A 244 -4.46 11.56 2.54
CA ARG A 244 -4.10 11.35 3.95
C ARG A 244 -3.10 10.21 4.12
N TRP A 245 -3.25 9.15 3.34
CA TRP A 245 -2.41 7.96 3.41
C TRP A 245 -1.94 7.58 2.00
N PRO A 246 -0.62 7.40 1.78
CA PRO A 246 -0.14 6.97 0.48
C PRO A 246 -0.65 5.55 0.17
N PRO A 247 -1.21 5.29 -1.01
CA PRO A 247 -1.68 3.96 -1.38
C PRO A 247 -0.51 3.00 -1.61
N LEU A 248 -0.71 1.74 -1.27
CA LEU A 248 0.17 0.64 -1.64
C LEU A 248 0.21 0.47 -3.17
N PRO A 249 1.28 -0.15 -3.72
CA PRO A 249 1.34 -0.55 -5.12
C PRO A 249 0.10 -1.35 -5.56
N SER A 250 -0.43 -1.10 -6.76
CA SER A 250 -1.68 -1.73 -7.24
C SER A 250 -1.69 -3.25 -7.14
N GLU A 251 -0.57 -3.90 -7.46
CA GLU A 251 -0.43 -5.36 -7.37
C GLU A 251 -0.42 -5.86 -5.92
N GLU A 252 0.13 -5.08 -4.99
CA GLU A 252 0.09 -5.39 -3.57
C GLU A 252 -1.35 -5.28 -3.04
N ILE A 253 -2.10 -4.26 -3.46
CA ILE A 253 -3.51 -4.08 -3.11
C ILE A 253 -4.32 -5.29 -3.62
N LYS A 254 -4.13 -5.66 -4.90
CA LYS A 254 -4.76 -6.82 -5.54
C LYS A 254 -4.43 -8.11 -4.79
N LYS A 255 -3.14 -8.36 -4.51
CA LYS A 255 -2.67 -9.53 -3.78
C LYS A 255 -3.30 -9.63 -2.39
N ARG A 256 -3.35 -8.52 -1.65
CA ARG A 256 -4.00 -8.45 -0.32
C ARG A 256 -5.49 -8.80 -0.39
N ALA A 257 -6.21 -8.23 -1.37
CA ALA A 257 -7.63 -8.47 -1.55
C ALA A 257 -7.91 -9.95 -1.93
N ILE A 258 -7.16 -10.51 -2.88
CA ILE A 258 -7.27 -11.92 -3.30
C ILE A 258 -6.91 -12.85 -2.14
N GLY A 259 -5.80 -12.60 -1.44
CA GLY A 259 -5.38 -13.41 -0.30
C GLY A 259 -6.43 -13.45 0.81
N LYS A 260 -7.20 -12.36 1.00
CA LYS A 260 -8.35 -12.38 1.90
C LYS A 260 -9.50 -13.24 1.39
N VAL A 261 -9.83 -13.22 0.10
CA VAL A 261 -10.84 -14.14 -0.48
C VAL A 261 -10.43 -15.60 -0.25
N GLU A 262 -9.16 -15.93 -0.46
CA GLU A 262 -8.64 -17.30 -0.32
C GLU A 262 -8.60 -17.78 1.13
N ALA A 263 -8.19 -16.91 2.06
CA ALA A 263 -8.16 -17.21 3.49
C ALA A 263 -9.57 -17.35 4.10
N ASN A 264 -10.57 -16.62 3.57
CA ASN A 264 -11.92 -16.56 4.13
C ASN A 264 -12.83 -17.76 3.83
N LYS A 265 -12.30 -18.87 3.30
CA LYS A 265 -13.11 -20.10 3.18
C LYS A 265 -13.64 -20.63 4.52
N ASN A 266 -13.08 -20.21 5.67
CA ASN A 266 -13.41 -20.75 7.00
C ASN A 266 -13.74 -19.71 8.11
N GLU A 267 -13.80 -18.40 7.82
CA GLU A 267 -13.98 -17.35 8.86
C GLU A 267 -15.24 -16.49 8.61
N ASN A 268 -15.98 -16.15 9.67
CA ASN A 268 -17.17 -15.30 9.62
C ASN A 268 -16.93 -13.98 10.38
N TYR A 269 -17.15 -12.84 9.73
CA TYR A 269 -17.11 -11.51 10.38
C TYR A 269 -18.50 -11.07 10.84
N SER A 270 -18.57 -10.11 11.77
CA SER A 270 -19.80 -9.35 12.05
C SER A 270 -20.07 -8.35 10.92
N GLY A 271 -21.28 -8.35 10.38
CA GLY A 271 -21.68 -7.67 9.15
C GLY A 271 -22.18 -6.24 9.38
N CYS A 272 -21.31 -5.35 9.84
CA CYS A 272 -21.59 -3.92 9.90
C CYS A 272 -20.93 -3.18 8.71
N SER A 273 -21.56 -2.12 8.20
CA SER A 273 -21.04 -1.27 7.10
C SER A 273 -19.63 -0.73 7.36
N ASN A 274 -19.29 -0.40 8.62
CA ASN A 274 -17.94 0.04 8.98
C ASN A 274 -16.85 -0.99 8.60
N ASN A 275 -17.20 -2.29 8.54
CA ASN A 275 -16.23 -3.34 8.24
C ASN A 275 -15.90 -3.43 6.74
N CYS A 276 -16.76 -2.99 5.83
CA CYS A 276 -16.42 -2.94 4.41
C CYS A 276 -15.45 -1.79 4.10
N GLU A 277 -15.63 -0.61 4.72
CA GLU A 277 -14.65 0.49 4.62
C GLU A 277 -13.30 0.09 5.25
N HIS A 278 -13.31 -0.57 6.41
CA HIS A 278 -12.10 -1.11 7.04
C HIS A 278 -11.34 -2.06 6.12
N PHE A 279 -12.05 -2.98 5.48
CA PHE A 279 -11.44 -3.94 4.57
C PHE A 279 -10.74 -3.26 3.40
N VAL A 280 -11.43 -2.34 2.71
CA VAL A 280 -10.85 -1.69 1.54
C VAL A 280 -9.68 -0.76 1.91
N ASN A 281 -9.74 -0.11 3.07
CA ASN A 281 -8.64 0.73 3.56
C ASN A 281 -7.44 -0.12 3.99
N TRP A 282 -7.66 -1.29 4.59
CA TRP A 282 -6.57 -2.24 4.88
C TRP A 282 -5.91 -2.73 3.60
N CYS A 283 -6.69 -3.06 2.56
CA CYS A 283 -6.16 -3.45 1.27
C CYS A 283 -5.33 -2.35 0.61
N ARG A 284 -5.83 -1.11 0.62
CA ARG A 284 -5.20 0.01 -0.12
C ARG A 284 -4.07 0.70 0.64
N TYR A 285 -4.16 0.83 1.96
CA TYR A 285 -3.27 1.69 2.75
C TYR A 285 -2.56 0.99 3.90
N ASP A 286 -2.82 -0.31 4.14
CA ASP A 286 -2.38 -1.01 5.35
C ASP A 286 -2.93 -0.39 6.67
N HIS A 287 -4.04 0.35 6.56
CA HIS A 287 -4.72 0.99 7.69
C HIS A 287 -6.16 0.49 7.81
N SER A 288 -6.50 -0.12 8.93
CA SER A 288 -7.87 -0.59 9.22
C SER A 288 -8.67 0.49 9.96
N VAL A 289 -9.00 1.61 9.30
CA VAL A 289 -9.73 2.75 9.90
C VAL A 289 -10.96 3.12 9.06
N SER A 290 -12.11 3.36 9.69
CA SER A 290 -13.36 3.79 9.05
C SER A 290 -13.66 5.24 9.42
N PHE A 291 -13.98 6.07 8.41
CA PHE A 291 -14.44 7.44 8.63
C PHE A 291 -15.95 7.52 8.83
N GLN A 292 -16.71 6.51 8.37
CA GLN A 292 -18.15 6.42 8.60
C GLN A 292 -18.52 6.42 10.09
N ALA A 293 -17.74 5.76 10.96
CA ALA A 293 -17.99 5.77 12.41
C ALA A 293 -17.95 7.19 13.01
N LYS A 294 -17.13 8.09 12.43
CA LYS A 294 -17.00 9.49 12.87
C LYS A 294 -18.11 10.37 12.32
N GLU A 295 -18.51 10.16 11.06
CA GLU A 295 -19.59 10.92 10.43
C GLU A 295 -20.97 10.50 10.93
N ALA A 296 -21.24 9.20 11.13
CA ALA A 296 -22.50 8.73 11.70
C ALA A 296 -22.71 9.29 13.11
N SER A 297 -21.69 9.29 13.96
CA SER A 297 -21.74 9.94 15.29
C SER A 297 -22.08 11.43 15.20
N SER A 298 -21.47 12.13 14.25
CA SER A 298 -21.70 13.56 14.02
C SER A 298 -23.11 13.86 13.48
N PHE A 299 -23.62 13.04 12.55
CA PHE A 299 -24.96 13.15 11.98
C PHE A 299 -26.06 12.83 13.01
N TRP A 300 -25.87 11.81 13.84
CA TRP A 300 -26.79 11.48 14.94
C TRP A 300 -26.80 12.54 16.04
N SER A 301 -25.64 13.15 16.33
CA SER A 301 -25.55 14.31 17.23
C SER A 301 -26.32 15.51 16.66
N TYR A 302 -26.16 15.80 15.36
CA TYR A 302 -26.88 16.86 14.65
C TYR A 302 -28.40 16.62 14.64
N LEU A 303 -28.87 15.42 14.31
CA LEU A 303 -30.30 15.07 14.32
C LEU A 303 -30.91 15.17 15.72
N LYS A 304 -30.22 14.70 16.77
CA LYS A 304 -30.68 14.85 18.16
C LYS A 304 -30.87 16.31 18.56
N ASN A 305 -29.96 17.18 18.13
CA ASN A 305 -30.06 18.63 18.38
C ASN A 305 -31.11 19.32 17.51
N SER A 306 -31.47 18.74 16.36
CA SER A 306 -32.46 19.29 15.42
C SER A 306 -33.90 18.91 15.75
N ILE A 307 -34.10 17.80 16.47
CA ILE A 307 -35.41 17.33 16.96
C ILE A 307 -35.72 17.89 18.37
N ALA A 308 -34.73 18.50 19.03
CA ALA A 308 -34.86 19.16 20.33
C ALA A 308 -35.27 20.65 20.25
N CYS A 309 -35.81 21.11 19.11
CA CYS A 309 -36.44 22.42 18.95
C CYS A 309 -37.91 22.26 18.59
#